data_AF-A0A7Y9GSB4-F1
#
_entry.id   AF-A0A7Y9GSB4-F1
#
_cell.length_a   1.000
_cell.length_b   1.000
_cell.length_c   1.000
_cell.angle_alpha   90.00
_cell.angle_beta   90.00
_cell.angle_gamma   90.00
#
_symmetry.space_group_name_H-M   'P 1'
#
loop_
_entity.id
_entity.type
_entity.pdbx_description
1 polymer ?
#
loop_
_entity_poly.entity_id
_entity_poly.type
_entity_poly.pdbx_seq_one_letter_code
_entity_poly.pdbx_strand_id
1 'polypeptide(L)'
;MDFELGIVLRATDEHQANAPTDLAKLAEERGLDLVVVEPVPADGAIDSWTLAAWLAGATSRIGIGIDARRPSAPDPADSAAPYPSVIERARESIDRLAPGRVMTDAATWVVASADSDAAALAAVAQRDGRPVVVPVNSREELERIAALVPDRTRAKGRRRSAAARARRVAGIDYDGVPESLAETAVEPGDPEYASVASTYLRGGQPGLVLRPRTPDEVGDALAFASRHPELPLGIRSAGHGISGRSTNKGGLVIDVGAMDSIEVLDVDRRLVRIGPGATWKRVAAALAPYGWALGSGDYGGVGVGGLATAGGIGFLSRKHGLTIDHVRAVELVVPDGRLVRATATENPDLFWAVRGAGANFGIATAFEFEVSEVGDVGWAQLMFVTNDLEESLRRYGELASAAPRDTTVFLVTGQPQDGMARLQLYGMVDNPDADTVVERLTPFLELGMLAQQQVVMTRYESVMALAADVGPEGQHGYGEPHSRSAFIDELTPEFARDATRMLETGAVHFFELRAMGGAIADVSPDATAFAFRTPAFQVTAMGARDDRLNRAWAPLRGHMDGLYLSFETDRTPQTLRDAFPPRVLDRLRALKRRYDPHNLLRDNFDIDPSGATSLAPAQTPREAIA
;
A
#
# COMPACT_ATOMS: atom_id res chain seq x y z
N MET A 1 -15.53 31.36 -18.09
CA MET A 1 -15.41 32.09 -16.79
C MET A 1 -15.22 31.03 -15.73
N ASP A 2 -14.06 31.00 -15.07
CA ASP A 2 -13.70 29.93 -14.13
C ASP A 2 -13.81 30.45 -12.69
N PHE A 3 -15.00 30.33 -12.12
CA PHE A 3 -15.23 30.60 -10.70
C PHE A 3 -16.31 29.66 -10.17
N GLU A 4 -16.23 29.30 -8.89
CA GLU A 4 -17.22 28.42 -8.25
C GLU A 4 -18.54 29.18 -8.00
N LEU A 5 -19.67 28.56 -8.34
CA LEU A 5 -21.02 29.12 -8.28
C LEU A 5 -21.92 28.11 -7.61
N GLY A 6 -22.64 28.56 -6.60
CA GLY A 6 -23.57 27.77 -5.84
C GLY A 6 -24.87 28.51 -5.55
N ILE A 7 -25.70 27.88 -4.75
CA ILE A 7 -26.96 28.44 -4.28
C ILE A 7 -27.02 28.44 -2.76
N VAL A 8 -27.79 29.37 -2.21
CA VAL A 8 -28.16 29.35 -0.79
C VAL A 8 -29.59 28.81 -0.69
N LEU A 9 -29.77 27.77 0.12
CA LEU A 9 -31.06 27.18 0.44
C LEU A 9 -31.45 27.56 1.87
N ARG A 10 -32.74 27.85 2.03
CA ARG A 10 -33.34 28.07 3.34
C ARG A 10 -33.89 26.76 3.89
N ALA A 11 -33.72 26.56 5.19
CA ALA A 11 -34.47 25.52 5.89
C ALA A 11 -35.96 25.86 5.85
N THR A 12 -36.75 24.87 5.46
CA THR A 12 -38.22 24.96 5.44
C THR A 12 -38.78 24.17 6.62
N ASP A 13 -40.07 24.37 6.91
CA ASP A 13 -40.84 23.52 7.85
C ASP A 13 -40.66 22.03 7.51
N GLU A 14 -40.71 21.15 8.52
CA GLU A 14 -40.66 19.68 8.38
C GLU A 14 -41.62 19.15 7.31
N HIS A 15 -42.76 19.81 7.09
CA HIS A 15 -43.76 19.44 6.08
C HIS A 15 -43.33 19.73 4.62
N GLN A 16 -42.23 20.46 4.39
CA GLN A 16 -41.66 20.78 3.07
C GLN A 16 -40.22 20.27 2.88
N ALA A 17 -39.77 19.34 3.73
CA ALA A 17 -38.45 18.71 3.75
C ALA A 17 -37.85 18.33 2.36
N ASN A 18 -38.69 17.95 1.40
CA ASN A 18 -38.23 17.51 0.07
C ASN A 18 -37.81 18.68 -0.84
N ALA A 19 -38.33 19.90 -0.64
CA ALA A 19 -38.06 21.01 -1.55
C ALA A 19 -36.57 21.43 -1.60
N PRO A 20 -35.85 21.56 -0.46
CA PRO A 20 -34.41 21.83 -0.49
C PRO A 20 -33.57 20.69 -1.10
N THR A 21 -33.93 19.43 -0.86
CA THR A 21 -33.19 18.28 -1.42
C THR A 21 -33.38 18.15 -2.93
N ASP A 22 -34.59 18.44 -3.44
CA ASP A 22 -34.87 18.47 -4.87
C ASP A 22 -34.15 19.62 -5.59
N LEU A 23 -34.07 20.80 -4.97
CA LEU A 23 -33.27 21.91 -5.49
C LEU A 23 -31.77 21.58 -5.49
N ALA A 24 -31.26 20.91 -4.47
CA ALA A 24 -29.85 20.50 -4.44
C ALA A 24 -29.51 19.45 -5.51
N LYS A 25 -30.40 18.48 -5.75
CA LYS A 25 -30.26 17.54 -6.88
C LYS A 25 -30.24 18.28 -8.21
N LEU A 26 -31.17 19.21 -8.41
CA LEU A 26 -31.23 20.01 -9.63
C LEU A 26 -29.98 20.89 -9.80
N ALA A 27 -29.47 21.49 -8.72
CA ALA A 27 -28.21 22.25 -8.73
C ALA A 27 -27.04 21.37 -9.21
N GLU A 28 -26.95 20.14 -8.70
CA GLU A 28 -25.94 19.15 -9.10
C GLU A 28 -26.08 18.71 -10.57
N GLU A 29 -27.32 18.47 -11.03
CA GLU A 29 -27.62 18.14 -12.42
C GLU A 29 -27.24 19.26 -13.38
N ARG A 30 -27.40 20.51 -12.95
CA ARG A 30 -27.06 21.72 -13.70
C ARG A 30 -25.60 22.15 -13.56
N GLY A 31 -24.79 21.42 -12.78
CA GLY A 31 -23.35 21.65 -12.67
C GLY A 31 -22.94 22.84 -11.79
N LEU A 32 -23.77 23.19 -10.81
CA LEU A 32 -23.40 24.09 -9.72
C LEU A 32 -22.44 23.37 -8.74
N ASP A 33 -21.61 24.15 -8.03
CA ASP A 33 -20.52 23.62 -7.19
C ASP A 33 -20.88 23.42 -5.73
N LEU A 34 -21.79 24.26 -5.23
CA LEU A 34 -22.01 24.41 -3.81
C LEU A 34 -23.49 24.68 -3.51
N VAL A 35 -23.98 24.05 -2.46
CA VAL A 35 -25.25 24.38 -1.83
C VAL A 35 -24.95 24.80 -0.40
N VAL A 36 -25.31 26.02 -0.03
CA VAL A 36 -25.14 26.54 1.33
C VAL A 36 -26.48 26.49 2.03
N VAL A 37 -26.50 25.92 3.23
CA VAL A 37 -27.65 25.94 4.12
C VAL A 37 -27.57 27.16 5.03
N GLU A 38 -28.58 28.02 4.97
CA GLU A 38 -28.71 29.18 5.86
C GLU A 38 -28.96 28.77 7.33
N PRO A 39 -28.52 29.56 8.33
CA PRO A 39 -28.79 29.31 9.73
C PRO A 39 -30.24 29.62 10.05
N VAL A 40 -30.89 28.74 10.79
CA VAL A 40 -32.32 28.82 11.08
C VAL A 40 -32.55 29.45 12.46
N PRO A 41 -33.56 30.33 12.62
CA PRO A 41 -34.02 30.74 13.95
C PRO A 41 -34.66 29.56 14.70
N ALA A 42 -34.73 29.66 16.03
CA ALA A 42 -35.10 28.57 16.93
C ALA A 42 -36.59 28.11 16.90
N ASP A 43 -37.37 28.48 15.88
CA ASP A 43 -38.80 28.22 15.78
C ASP A 43 -39.17 27.18 14.71
N GLY A 44 -39.16 25.90 15.11
CA GLY A 44 -39.91 24.82 14.43
C GLY A 44 -39.42 24.37 13.05
N ALA A 45 -38.27 24.85 12.58
CA ALA A 45 -37.67 24.44 11.31
C ALA A 45 -36.48 23.49 11.51
N ILE A 46 -36.20 22.67 10.49
CA ILE A 46 -35.11 21.68 10.50
C ILE A 46 -33.77 22.41 10.64
N ASP A 47 -32.92 22.00 11.58
CA ASP A 47 -31.63 22.63 11.79
C ASP A 47 -30.68 22.42 10.60
N SER A 48 -29.71 23.34 10.44
CA SER A 48 -28.79 23.34 9.30
C SER A 48 -27.94 22.07 9.18
N TRP A 49 -27.65 21.36 10.29
CA TRP A 49 -26.89 20.12 10.27
C TRP A 49 -27.76 18.93 9.83
N THR A 50 -29.00 18.85 10.29
CA THR A 50 -29.96 17.85 9.81
C THR A 50 -30.25 18.01 8.33
N LEU A 51 -30.48 19.24 7.86
CA LEU A 51 -30.67 19.50 6.43
C LEU A 51 -29.39 19.15 5.63
N ALA A 52 -28.20 19.52 6.11
CA ALA A 52 -26.95 19.15 5.47
C ALA A 52 -26.76 17.62 5.36
N ALA A 53 -27.18 16.85 6.37
CA ALA A 53 -27.16 15.38 6.30
C ALA A 53 -28.12 14.83 5.23
N TRP A 54 -29.29 15.44 5.05
CA TRP A 54 -30.21 15.06 3.99
C TRP A 54 -29.68 15.43 2.60
N LEU A 55 -29.10 16.62 2.44
CA LEU A 55 -28.43 17.03 1.21
C LEU A 55 -27.28 16.07 0.87
N ALA A 56 -26.51 15.66 1.88
CA ALA A 56 -25.45 14.67 1.75
C ALA A 56 -25.96 13.32 1.24
N GLY A 57 -27.08 12.82 1.76
CA GLY A 57 -27.70 11.58 1.26
C GLY A 57 -28.38 11.71 -0.10
N ALA A 58 -28.84 12.92 -0.45
CA ALA A 58 -29.61 13.20 -1.67
C ALA A 58 -28.76 13.53 -2.91
N THR A 59 -27.49 13.86 -2.72
CA THR A 59 -26.57 14.34 -3.77
C THR A 59 -25.25 13.57 -3.74
N SER A 60 -24.53 13.56 -4.86
CA SER A 60 -23.34 12.72 -5.04
C SER A 60 -22.02 13.48 -5.19
N ARG A 61 -22.05 14.72 -5.67
CA ARG A 61 -20.89 15.49 -6.15
C ARG A 61 -20.85 16.94 -5.66
N ILE A 62 -22.02 17.57 -5.44
CA ILE A 62 -22.09 18.99 -5.06
C ILE A 62 -21.58 19.20 -3.62
N GLY A 63 -20.87 20.30 -3.39
CA GLY A 63 -20.42 20.73 -2.07
C GLY A 63 -21.58 21.18 -1.19
N ILE A 64 -21.44 21.01 0.13
CA ILE A 64 -22.44 21.30 1.15
C ILE A 64 -21.82 22.29 2.14
N GLY A 65 -22.18 23.56 1.96
CA GLY A 65 -21.84 24.63 2.89
C GLY A 65 -22.84 24.69 4.03
N ILE A 66 -22.36 24.83 5.25
CA ILE A 66 -23.15 25.02 6.44
C ILE A 66 -22.71 26.35 7.04
N ASP A 67 -23.58 27.36 6.98
CA ASP A 67 -23.30 28.63 7.64
C ASP A 67 -23.35 28.44 9.17
N ALA A 68 -22.23 28.07 9.77
CA ALA A 68 -22.10 27.99 11.22
C ALA A 68 -21.62 29.34 11.75
N ARG A 69 -22.46 30.38 11.68
CA ARG A 69 -22.20 31.64 12.41
C ARG A 69 -21.90 31.28 13.88
N ARG A 70 -20.64 31.47 14.29
CA ARG A 70 -20.23 31.31 15.70
C ARG A 70 -21.15 32.18 16.55
N PRO A 71 -21.88 31.65 17.53
CA PRO A 71 -22.40 32.49 18.59
C PRO A 71 -21.18 33.23 19.17
N SER A 72 -21.30 34.55 19.35
CA SER A 72 -20.47 35.23 20.36
C SER A 72 -20.53 34.41 21.64
N ALA A 73 -19.40 34.23 22.33
CA ALA A 73 -19.19 33.39 23.52
C ALA A 73 -20.47 32.88 24.20
N PRO A 74 -20.61 31.55 24.42
CA PRO A 74 -21.86 30.94 24.84
C PRO A 74 -22.44 31.72 26.03
N ASP A 75 -23.59 32.34 25.82
CA ASP A 75 -24.38 32.86 26.93
C ASP A 75 -24.82 31.64 27.74
N PRO A 76 -24.40 31.48 29.01
CA PRO A 76 -24.84 30.36 29.84
C PRO A 76 -26.36 30.31 30.02
N ALA A 77 -27.08 31.38 29.68
CA ALA A 77 -28.53 31.46 29.68
C ALA A 77 -29.21 31.03 28.37
N ASP A 78 -28.45 30.83 27.27
CA ASP A 78 -29.00 30.39 25.98
C ASP A 78 -28.88 28.87 25.82
N SER A 79 -29.90 28.15 26.28
CA SER A 79 -29.97 26.69 26.20
C SER A 79 -30.15 26.14 24.77
N ALA A 80 -30.26 27.01 23.75
CA ALA A 80 -30.44 26.62 22.36
C ALA A 80 -29.14 26.60 21.54
N ALA A 81 -28.02 27.13 22.06
CA ALA A 81 -26.75 27.18 21.33
C ALA A 81 -26.00 25.83 21.38
N PRO A 82 -25.64 25.22 20.23
CA PRO A 82 -24.96 23.93 20.20
C PRO A 82 -23.50 24.01 20.72
N TYR A 83 -23.10 23.03 21.55
CA TYR A 83 -21.73 22.92 22.05
C TYR A 83 -20.72 22.65 20.92
N PRO A 84 -19.51 23.24 20.95
CA PRO A 84 -18.49 23.04 19.91
C PRO A 84 -18.14 21.56 19.62
N SER A 85 -18.13 20.71 20.64
CA SER A 85 -17.88 19.27 20.49
C SER A 85 -19.00 18.55 19.73
N VAL A 86 -20.24 19.01 19.85
CA VAL A 86 -21.40 18.47 19.12
C VAL A 86 -21.33 18.89 17.66
N ILE A 87 -20.96 20.15 17.40
CA ILE A 87 -20.74 20.68 16.05
C ILE A 87 -19.63 19.89 15.34
N GLU A 88 -18.48 19.68 15.99
CA GLU A 88 -17.39 18.90 15.40
C GLU A 88 -17.78 17.45 15.13
N ARG A 89 -18.52 16.82 16.05
CA ARG A 89 -18.99 15.44 15.83
C ARG A 89 -20.03 15.33 14.71
N ALA A 90 -20.91 16.33 14.58
CA ALA A 90 -21.84 16.41 13.46
C ALA A 90 -21.08 16.60 12.13
N ARG A 91 -20.08 17.48 12.10
CA ARG A 91 -19.19 17.67 10.95
C ARG A 91 -18.48 16.38 10.56
N GLU A 92 -17.87 15.67 11.50
CA GLU A 92 -17.24 14.37 11.25
C GLU A 92 -18.25 13.33 10.73
N SER A 93 -19.47 13.33 11.25
CA SER A 93 -20.51 12.38 10.83
C SER A 93 -21.00 12.65 9.41
N ILE A 94 -21.24 13.92 9.05
CA ILE A 94 -21.63 14.29 7.70
C ILE A 94 -20.45 14.13 6.73
N ASP A 95 -19.22 14.41 7.14
CA ASP A 95 -18.04 14.14 6.31
C ASP A 95 -17.84 12.63 6.08
N ARG A 96 -18.26 11.75 6.99
CA ARG A 96 -18.32 10.31 6.68
C ARG A 96 -19.42 9.95 5.66
N LEU A 97 -20.52 10.70 5.64
CA LEU A 97 -21.65 10.48 4.72
C LEU A 97 -21.43 11.11 3.33
N ALA A 98 -20.76 12.25 3.29
CA ALA A 98 -20.48 13.07 2.12
C ALA A 98 -19.00 13.48 2.11
N PRO A 99 -18.09 12.53 1.91
CA PRO A 99 -16.69 12.74 2.19
C PRO A 99 -16.04 13.82 1.32
N GLY A 100 -15.43 14.82 1.98
CA GLY A 100 -14.77 15.95 1.33
C GLY A 100 -15.70 17.01 0.74
N ARG A 101 -17.03 16.85 0.93
CA ARG A 101 -18.05 17.79 0.40
C ARG A 101 -18.52 18.81 1.43
N VAL A 102 -18.23 18.65 2.72
CA VAL A 102 -18.75 19.53 3.79
C VAL A 102 -17.83 20.73 4.04
N MET A 103 -18.41 21.93 4.08
CA MET A 103 -17.71 23.20 4.35
C MET A 103 -18.47 23.96 5.45
N THR A 104 -17.81 24.37 6.54
CA THR A 104 -18.51 24.87 7.75
C THR A 104 -18.17 26.31 8.15
N ASP A 105 -17.39 27.03 7.34
CA ASP A 105 -17.00 28.41 7.63
C ASP A 105 -17.67 29.35 6.62
N ALA A 106 -18.47 30.30 7.12
CA ALA A 106 -19.10 31.34 6.32
C ALA A 106 -18.09 32.22 5.56
N ALA A 107 -16.83 32.27 6.02
CA ALA A 107 -15.75 32.93 5.32
C ALA A 107 -15.32 32.19 4.02
N THR A 108 -15.81 30.97 3.78
CA THR A 108 -15.40 30.15 2.62
C THR A 108 -16.13 30.51 1.33
N TRP A 109 -17.26 31.21 1.38
CA TRP A 109 -18.03 31.64 0.21
C TRP A 109 -18.47 33.12 0.32
N VAL A 110 -18.99 33.67 -0.78
CA VAL A 110 -19.56 35.02 -0.83
C VAL A 110 -20.99 34.96 -1.34
N VAL A 111 -21.93 35.50 -0.57
CA VAL A 111 -23.33 35.59 -0.98
C VAL A 111 -23.51 36.79 -1.91
N ALA A 112 -23.97 36.54 -3.13
CA ALA A 112 -24.33 37.57 -4.10
C ALA A 112 -25.85 37.82 -4.12
N SER A 113 -26.28 38.97 -4.65
CA SER A 113 -27.71 39.29 -4.78
C SER A 113 -28.41 38.29 -5.71
N ALA A 114 -29.67 37.95 -5.42
CA ALA A 114 -30.50 37.12 -6.27
C ALA A 114 -30.62 37.67 -7.70
N ASP A 115 -30.58 38.99 -7.86
CA ASP A 115 -30.72 39.68 -9.15
C ASP A 115 -29.39 39.85 -9.92
N SER A 116 -28.29 39.26 -9.42
CA SER A 116 -26.97 39.39 -10.05
C SER A 116 -26.95 38.76 -11.46
N ASP A 117 -26.39 39.48 -12.42
CA ASP A 117 -26.08 38.94 -13.75
C ASP A 117 -24.72 38.23 -13.77
N ALA A 118 -24.38 37.62 -14.91
CA ALA A 118 -23.13 36.88 -15.06
C ALA A 118 -21.87 37.73 -14.82
N ALA A 119 -21.90 39.01 -15.20
CA ALA A 119 -20.76 39.91 -15.04
C ALA A 119 -20.55 40.31 -13.57
N ALA A 120 -21.64 40.57 -12.84
CA ALA A 120 -21.62 40.88 -11.42
C ALA A 120 -21.10 39.68 -10.60
N LEU A 121 -21.57 38.46 -10.90
CA LEU A 121 -21.10 37.24 -10.24
C LEU A 121 -19.60 37.01 -10.48
N ALA A 122 -19.14 37.18 -11.72
CA ALA A 122 -17.72 37.04 -12.05
C ALA A 122 -16.83 38.08 -11.36
N ALA A 123 -17.30 39.32 -11.25
CA ALA A 123 -16.58 40.38 -10.55
C ALA A 123 -16.43 40.11 -9.04
N VAL A 124 -17.49 39.60 -8.40
CA VAL A 124 -17.45 39.18 -6.99
C VAL A 124 -16.45 38.03 -6.81
N ALA A 125 -16.51 37.02 -7.67
CA ALA A 125 -15.60 35.88 -7.58
C ALA A 125 -14.13 36.27 -7.76
N GLN A 126 -13.83 37.14 -8.73
CA GLN A 126 -12.45 37.60 -8.98
C GLN A 126 -11.89 38.44 -7.83
N ARG A 127 -12.73 39.25 -7.18
CA ARG A 127 -12.32 40.09 -6.06
C ARG A 127 -12.00 39.26 -4.83
N ASP A 128 -12.82 38.26 -4.54
CA ASP A 128 -12.78 37.54 -3.27
C ASP A 128 -12.04 36.19 -3.35
N GLY A 129 -11.82 35.64 -4.55
CA GLY A 129 -11.13 34.34 -4.74
C GLY A 129 -11.88 33.15 -4.13
N ARG A 130 -13.18 33.29 -3.88
CA ARG A 130 -14.03 32.34 -3.15
C ARG A 130 -15.26 31.94 -3.97
N PRO A 131 -15.87 30.77 -3.71
CA PRO A 131 -17.16 30.42 -4.29
C PRO A 131 -18.22 31.48 -4.07
N VAL A 132 -18.96 31.82 -5.13
CA VAL A 132 -20.09 32.75 -5.09
C VAL A 132 -21.37 31.96 -4.96
N VAL A 133 -22.25 32.33 -4.04
CA VAL A 133 -23.52 31.64 -3.83
C VAL A 133 -24.68 32.62 -3.95
N VAL A 134 -25.77 32.18 -4.59
CA VAL A 134 -26.95 33.03 -4.83
C VAL A 134 -28.16 32.44 -4.12
N PRO A 135 -28.91 33.20 -3.30
CA PRO A 135 -30.15 32.72 -2.70
C PRO A 135 -31.17 32.32 -3.76
N VAL A 136 -31.78 31.14 -3.60
CA VAL A 136 -32.88 30.66 -4.45
C VAL A 136 -33.99 30.05 -3.60
N ASN A 137 -35.24 30.27 -3.99
CA ASN A 137 -36.43 29.71 -3.33
C ASN A 137 -37.29 28.87 -4.28
N SER A 138 -36.94 28.82 -5.58
CA SER A 138 -37.70 28.08 -6.58
C SER A 138 -36.81 27.42 -7.63
N ARG A 139 -37.37 26.43 -8.32
CA ARG A 139 -36.74 25.78 -9.46
C ARG A 139 -36.42 26.77 -10.58
N GLU A 140 -37.31 27.73 -10.84
CA GLU A 140 -37.16 28.73 -11.91
C GLU A 140 -35.98 29.66 -11.63
N GLU A 141 -35.79 30.07 -10.38
CA GLU A 141 -34.63 30.88 -9.97
C GLU A 141 -33.32 30.10 -10.12
N LEU A 142 -33.30 28.83 -9.72
CA LEU A 142 -32.13 27.97 -9.88
C LEU A 142 -31.77 27.79 -11.36
N GLU A 143 -32.75 27.49 -12.22
CA GLU A 143 -32.54 27.32 -13.65
C GLU A 143 -32.02 28.61 -14.30
N ARG A 144 -32.51 29.78 -13.88
CA ARG A 144 -31.97 31.08 -14.30
C ARG A 144 -30.51 31.24 -13.88
N ILE A 145 -30.17 30.97 -12.62
CA ILE A 145 -28.79 31.10 -12.11
C ILE A 145 -27.84 30.13 -12.82
N ALA A 146 -28.27 28.89 -13.04
CA ALA A 146 -27.50 27.90 -13.79
C ALA A 146 -27.24 28.35 -15.25
N ALA A 147 -28.22 29.02 -15.88
CA ALA A 147 -28.08 29.51 -17.25
C ALA A 147 -27.11 30.71 -17.38
N LEU A 148 -26.76 31.41 -16.30
CA LEU A 148 -25.82 32.54 -16.33
C LEU A 148 -24.37 32.13 -16.61
N VAL A 149 -24.03 30.84 -16.45
CA VAL A 149 -22.68 30.33 -16.71
C VAL A 149 -22.76 29.09 -17.62
N PRO A 150 -23.15 29.26 -18.88
CA PRO A 150 -23.52 28.16 -19.79
C PRO A 150 -22.32 27.29 -20.22
N ASP A 151 -21.10 27.78 -20.03
CA ASP A 151 -19.86 27.17 -20.52
C ASP A 151 -19.01 26.57 -19.38
N ARG A 152 -19.69 26.07 -18.34
CA ARG A 152 -19.03 25.20 -17.37
C ARG A 152 -18.78 23.88 -18.07
N THR A 153 -17.61 23.73 -18.67
CA THR A 153 -17.01 22.42 -18.92
C THR A 153 -17.29 21.60 -17.67
N ARG A 154 -18.07 20.52 -17.79
CA ARG A 154 -18.16 19.50 -16.74
C ARG A 154 -16.72 19.25 -16.32
N ALA A 155 -16.33 19.67 -15.11
CA ALA A 155 -15.06 19.24 -14.55
C ALA A 155 -15.07 17.72 -14.70
N LYS A 156 -14.20 17.22 -15.57
CA LYS A 156 -14.13 15.80 -15.90
C LYS A 156 -13.46 15.13 -14.70
N GLY A 157 -14.17 14.21 -14.04
CA GLY A 157 -13.75 13.60 -12.79
C GLY A 157 -14.36 14.23 -11.54
N ARG A 158 -13.85 13.83 -10.37
CA ARG A 158 -14.38 14.25 -9.08
C ARG A 158 -14.07 15.73 -8.83
N ARG A 159 -15.10 16.57 -8.59
CA ARG A 159 -14.88 17.96 -8.16
C ARG A 159 -14.33 17.97 -6.74
N ARG A 160 -13.19 18.62 -6.53
CA ARG A 160 -12.50 18.73 -5.24
C ARG A 160 -12.76 20.09 -4.62
N SER A 161 -13.04 20.11 -3.32
CA SER A 161 -13.28 21.35 -2.58
C SER A 161 -12.05 22.27 -2.64
N ALA A 162 -12.23 23.58 -2.48
CA ALA A 162 -11.12 24.53 -2.39
C ALA A 162 -10.10 24.12 -1.30
N ALA A 163 -10.57 23.53 -0.20
CA ALA A 163 -9.71 23.01 0.87
C ALA A 163 -8.85 21.83 0.45
N ALA A 164 -9.38 20.89 -0.36
CA ALA A 164 -8.60 19.79 -0.94
C ALA A 164 -7.61 20.31 -1.99
N ARG A 165 -8.05 21.21 -2.88
CA ARG A 165 -7.19 21.85 -3.89
C ARG A 165 -6.03 22.64 -3.25
N ALA A 166 -6.24 23.27 -2.10
CA ALA A 166 -5.18 23.97 -1.35
C ALA A 166 -4.09 23.03 -0.79
N ARG A 167 -4.34 21.71 -0.75
CA ARG A 167 -3.36 20.69 -0.33
C ARG A 167 -2.58 20.08 -1.51
N ARG A 168 -2.88 20.49 -2.75
CA ARG A 168 -2.14 20.07 -3.94
C ARG A 168 -0.67 20.46 -3.82
N VAL A 169 0.20 19.52 -4.17
CA VAL A 169 1.66 19.69 -4.22
C VAL A 169 2.05 20.34 -5.54
N ALA A 170 2.87 21.40 -5.47
CA ALA A 170 3.39 22.08 -6.65
C ALA A 170 4.21 21.13 -7.55
N GLY A 171 4.09 21.29 -8.87
CA GLY A 171 4.80 20.48 -9.87
C GLY A 171 3.99 19.30 -10.44
N ILE A 172 2.85 18.95 -9.83
CA ILE A 172 1.92 17.94 -10.37
C ILE A 172 0.85 18.60 -11.22
N ASP A 173 0.63 18.08 -12.42
CA ASP A 173 -0.46 18.49 -13.34
C ASP A 173 -1.76 17.77 -12.98
N TYR A 174 -2.41 18.18 -11.88
CA TYR A 174 -3.65 17.56 -11.41
C TYR A 174 -4.80 17.65 -12.41
N ASP A 175 -4.87 18.74 -13.17
CA ASP A 175 -5.97 18.98 -14.10
C ASP A 175 -5.74 18.26 -15.44
N GLY A 176 -4.51 17.81 -15.70
CA GLY A 176 -4.14 16.93 -16.81
C GLY A 176 -4.15 15.44 -16.50
N VAL A 177 -4.75 14.99 -15.38
CA VAL A 177 -4.96 13.56 -15.11
C VAL A 177 -5.82 12.95 -16.22
N PRO A 178 -5.47 11.78 -16.78
CA PRO A 178 -6.23 11.16 -17.86
C PRO A 178 -7.69 10.90 -17.48
N GLU A 179 -8.60 11.06 -18.44
CA GLU A 179 -10.05 10.88 -18.21
C GLU A 179 -10.39 9.48 -17.69
N SER A 180 -9.63 8.47 -18.10
CA SER A 180 -9.74 7.08 -17.65
C SER A 180 -9.41 6.88 -16.15
N LEU A 181 -8.62 7.78 -15.55
CA LEU A 181 -8.16 7.72 -14.16
C LEU A 181 -8.80 8.78 -13.27
N ALA A 182 -9.49 9.77 -13.83
CA ALA A 182 -9.95 10.95 -13.11
C ALA A 182 -10.94 10.63 -11.98
N GLU A 183 -11.71 9.53 -12.10
CA GLU A 183 -12.64 9.07 -11.06
C GLU A 183 -11.94 8.36 -9.89
N THR A 184 -10.84 7.66 -10.16
CA THR A 184 -10.15 6.80 -9.18
C THR A 184 -8.87 7.43 -8.63
N ALA A 185 -8.43 8.55 -9.20
CA ALA A 185 -7.32 9.33 -8.69
C ALA A 185 -7.62 9.89 -7.30
N VAL A 186 -6.64 9.83 -6.40
CA VAL A 186 -6.74 10.30 -5.01
C VAL A 186 -5.71 11.41 -4.78
N GLU A 187 -6.19 12.59 -4.40
CA GLU A 187 -5.40 13.78 -4.07
C GLU A 187 -5.34 14.01 -2.54
N PRO A 188 -4.36 14.78 -2.05
CA PRO A 188 -4.36 15.27 -0.68
C PRO A 188 -5.67 15.97 -0.31
N GLY A 189 -6.28 15.55 0.79
CA GLY A 189 -7.59 16.05 1.24
C GLY A 189 -8.78 15.27 0.70
N ASP A 190 -8.57 14.33 -0.23
CA ASP A 190 -9.57 13.32 -0.54
C ASP A 190 -9.78 12.38 0.67
N PRO A 191 -11.02 12.00 0.99
CA PRO A 191 -11.38 11.05 2.04
C PRO A 191 -10.59 9.74 2.01
N GLU A 192 -10.33 9.22 0.81
CA GLU A 192 -9.61 7.98 0.57
C GLU A 192 -8.10 8.13 0.78
N TYR A 193 -7.59 9.36 0.88
CA TYR A 193 -6.16 9.65 0.94
C TYR A 193 -5.44 8.91 2.08
N ALA A 194 -6.08 8.78 3.24
CA ALA A 194 -5.51 8.06 4.38
C ALA A 194 -5.17 6.60 4.05
N SER A 195 -6.00 5.93 3.23
CA SER A 195 -5.83 4.52 2.86
C SER A 195 -4.64 4.24 1.94
N VAL A 196 -4.18 5.27 1.23
CA VAL A 196 -3.09 5.20 0.24
C VAL A 196 -1.84 5.97 0.67
N ALA A 197 -1.93 6.76 1.75
CA ALA A 197 -0.82 7.56 2.25
C ALA A 197 0.25 6.69 2.95
N SER A 198 -0.14 5.59 3.59
CA SER A 198 0.77 4.75 4.38
C SER A 198 1.01 3.36 3.78
N THR A 199 2.11 2.75 4.19
CA THR A 199 2.50 1.35 3.94
C THR A 199 2.41 0.57 5.24
N TYR A 200 2.69 -0.74 5.22
CA TYR A 200 2.61 -1.62 6.38
C TYR A 200 3.41 -1.09 7.59
N LEU A 201 4.61 -0.53 7.35
CA LEU A 201 5.47 -0.05 8.43
C LEU A 201 5.68 1.46 8.43
N ARG A 202 5.51 2.14 7.28
CA ARG A 202 5.90 3.55 7.09
C ARG A 202 4.76 4.43 6.63
N GLY A 203 4.72 5.66 7.14
CA GLY A 203 3.84 6.70 6.64
C GLY A 203 4.38 7.34 5.37
N GLY A 204 3.50 7.92 4.57
CA GLY A 204 3.83 8.68 3.36
C GLY A 204 2.89 9.86 3.17
N GLN A 205 3.21 10.69 2.19
CA GLN A 205 2.42 11.87 1.83
C GLN A 205 2.45 12.02 0.29
N PRO A 206 1.95 11.04 -0.48
CA PRO A 206 1.98 11.12 -1.94
C PRO A 206 1.24 12.37 -2.44
N GLY A 207 1.78 13.05 -3.44
CA GLY A 207 1.13 14.22 -4.03
C GLY A 207 -0.09 13.83 -4.87
N LEU A 208 -0.06 12.66 -5.53
CA LEU A 208 -1.19 12.12 -6.29
C LEU A 208 -1.09 10.60 -6.36
N VAL A 209 -2.20 9.90 -6.13
CA VAL A 209 -2.29 8.45 -6.30
C VAL A 209 -3.22 8.14 -7.47
N LEU A 210 -2.69 7.48 -8.50
CA LEU A 210 -3.45 6.98 -9.65
C LEU A 210 -3.82 5.52 -9.39
N ARG A 211 -5.09 5.17 -9.49
CA ARG A 211 -5.61 3.82 -9.15
C ARG A 211 -6.20 3.13 -10.38
N PRO A 212 -5.35 2.65 -11.31
CA PRO A 212 -5.82 1.94 -12.48
C PRO A 212 -6.51 0.62 -12.11
N ARG A 213 -7.50 0.25 -12.91
CA ARG A 213 -8.29 -0.98 -12.83
C ARG A 213 -8.05 -1.90 -14.02
N THR A 214 -7.50 -1.36 -15.12
CA THR A 214 -7.23 -2.09 -16.36
C THR A 214 -5.80 -1.85 -16.83
N PRO A 215 -5.25 -2.71 -17.70
CA PRO A 215 -3.94 -2.46 -18.30
C PRO A 215 -3.85 -1.15 -19.08
N ASP A 216 -4.91 -0.74 -19.78
CA ASP A 216 -4.92 0.53 -20.52
C ASP A 216 -4.83 1.73 -19.56
N GLU A 217 -5.56 1.69 -18.43
CA GLU A 217 -5.46 2.70 -17.37
C GLU A 217 -4.05 2.73 -16.74
N VAL A 218 -3.32 1.60 -16.67
CA VAL A 218 -1.91 1.57 -16.26
C VAL A 218 -1.02 2.26 -17.29
N GLY A 219 -1.29 2.06 -18.58
CA GLY A 219 -0.60 2.77 -19.68
C GLY A 219 -0.79 4.28 -19.60
N ASP A 220 -2.02 4.72 -19.37
CA ASP A 220 -2.34 6.14 -19.15
C ASP A 220 -1.64 6.70 -17.91
N ALA A 221 -1.55 5.93 -16.82
CA ALA A 221 -0.86 6.35 -15.60
C ALA A 221 0.65 6.50 -15.82
N LEU A 222 1.28 5.59 -16.56
CA LEU A 222 2.70 5.68 -16.93
C LEU A 222 2.97 6.86 -17.87
N ALA A 223 2.09 7.07 -18.86
CA ALA A 223 2.17 8.23 -19.75
C ALA A 223 2.07 9.54 -18.95
N PHE A 224 1.12 9.63 -18.01
CA PHE A 224 1.01 10.77 -17.11
C PHE A 224 2.29 10.97 -16.29
N ALA A 225 2.80 9.91 -15.63
CA ALA A 225 4.00 9.97 -14.81
C ALA A 225 5.25 10.38 -15.61
N SER A 226 5.35 9.97 -16.87
CA SER A 226 6.48 10.34 -17.75
C SER A 226 6.58 11.83 -18.04
N ARG A 227 5.48 12.59 -17.88
CA ARG A 227 5.48 14.07 -17.99
C ARG A 227 6.05 14.78 -16.76
N HIS A 228 6.23 14.03 -15.66
CA HIS A 228 6.75 14.52 -14.39
C HIS A 228 8.02 13.76 -13.96
N PRO A 229 9.07 13.68 -14.80
CA PRO A 229 10.25 12.86 -14.56
C PRO A 229 11.08 13.32 -13.35
N GLU A 230 10.80 14.49 -12.77
CA GLU A 230 11.38 15.01 -11.54
C GLU A 230 10.73 14.48 -10.26
N LEU A 231 9.49 13.97 -10.35
CA LEU A 231 8.75 13.49 -9.19
C LEU A 231 9.13 12.05 -8.85
N PRO A 232 9.14 11.67 -7.55
CA PRO A 232 9.22 10.27 -7.15
C PRO A 232 8.00 9.48 -7.64
N LEU A 233 8.21 8.25 -8.11
CA LEU A 233 7.16 7.37 -8.62
C LEU A 233 7.09 6.04 -7.83
N GLY A 234 6.15 5.93 -6.91
CA GLY A 234 5.90 4.69 -6.17
C GLY A 234 4.98 3.73 -6.95
N ILE A 235 5.31 2.44 -6.99
CA ILE A 235 4.41 1.40 -7.49
C ILE A 235 3.87 0.60 -6.31
N ARG A 236 2.56 0.47 -6.22
CA ARG A 236 1.86 -0.04 -5.05
C ARG A 236 0.90 -1.18 -5.40
N SER A 237 1.08 -2.33 -4.75
CA SER A 237 0.06 -3.37 -4.59
C SER A 237 -0.59 -3.21 -3.21
N ALA A 238 -0.53 -4.19 -2.30
CA ALA A 238 -1.06 -4.04 -0.93
C ALA A 238 -0.23 -3.14 0.02
N GLY A 239 0.82 -2.45 -0.47
CA GLY A 239 1.62 -1.52 0.33
C GLY A 239 2.44 -2.16 1.46
N HIS A 240 2.86 -3.42 1.34
CA HIS A 240 3.53 -4.17 2.41
C HIS A 240 5.07 -4.07 2.43
N GLY A 241 5.69 -3.43 1.42
CA GLY A 241 7.14 -3.38 1.29
C GLY A 241 7.83 -2.65 2.44
N ILE A 242 8.74 -3.33 3.16
CA ILE A 242 9.45 -2.81 4.35
C ILE A 242 10.25 -1.54 4.04
N SER A 243 10.77 -1.43 2.81
CA SER A 243 11.57 -0.28 2.37
C SER A 243 10.77 1.01 2.15
N GLY A 244 9.43 0.95 2.19
CA GLY A 244 8.55 2.10 1.94
C GLY A 244 8.55 2.61 0.49
N ARG A 245 9.12 1.85 -0.46
CA ARG A 245 9.25 2.28 -1.88
C ARG A 245 7.91 2.33 -2.64
N SER A 246 6.85 1.76 -2.08
CA SER A 246 5.48 1.83 -2.62
C SER A 246 4.71 3.07 -2.17
N THR A 247 5.37 4.05 -1.55
CA THR A 247 4.85 5.38 -1.24
C THR A 247 6.00 6.39 -1.31
N ASN A 248 5.69 7.68 -1.18
CA ASN A 248 6.68 8.75 -1.18
C ASN A 248 6.12 10.01 -0.50
N LYS A 249 6.88 11.11 -0.57
CA LYS A 249 6.45 12.45 -0.15
C LYS A 249 6.39 13.35 -1.39
N GLY A 250 5.20 13.87 -1.70
CA GLY A 250 4.94 14.82 -2.76
C GLY A 250 5.04 14.30 -4.19
N GLY A 251 5.28 13.00 -4.40
CA GLY A 251 5.39 12.38 -5.72
C GLY A 251 4.10 11.70 -6.19
N LEU A 252 4.24 10.87 -7.20
CA LEU A 252 3.17 10.07 -7.78
C LEU A 252 3.19 8.65 -7.20
N VAL A 253 2.03 8.04 -7.03
CA VAL A 253 1.90 6.61 -6.76
C VAL A 253 0.95 5.99 -7.76
N ILE A 254 1.34 4.88 -8.38
CA ILE A 254 0.44 4.04 -9.19
C ILE A 254 0.07 2.83 -8.33
N ASP A 255 -1.19 2.76 -7.92
CA ASP A 255 -1.75 1.73 -7.04
C ASP A 255 -2.61 0.75 -7.85
N VAL A 256 -2.07 -0.46 -8.07
CA VAL A 256 -2.74 -1.56 -8.80
C VAL A 256 -3.61 -2.42 -7.88
N GLY A 257 -3.92 -1.95 -6.66
CA GLY A 257 -4.73 -2.66 -5.67
C GLY A 257 -6.13 -3.02 -6.15
N ALA A 258 -6.68 -2.30 -7.12
CA ALA A 258 -7.97 -2.62 -7.73
C ALA A 258 -7.92 -3.80 -8.73
N MET A 259 -6.73 -4.22 -9.14
CA MET A 259 -6.52 -5.37 -10.04
C MET A 259 -6.29 -6.63 -9.20
N ASP A 260 -7.32 -7.10 -8.50
CA ASP A 260 -7.25 -8.13 -7.44
C ASP A 260 -8.01 -9.42 -7.75
N SER A 261 -8.37 -9.64 -9.03
CA SER A 261 -9.09 -10.83 -9.49
C SER A 261 -8.27 -12.11 -9.29
N ILE A 262 -8.94 -13.21 -8.92
CA ILE A 262 -8.37 -14.56 -8.84
C ILE A 262 -9.28 -15.49 -9.63
N GLU A 263 -8.75 -16.10 -10.70
CA GLU A 263 -9.50 -16.91 -11.65
C GLU A 263 -8.77 -18.24 -11.90
N VAL A 264 -9.48 -19.36 -11.77
CA VAL A 264 -8.96 -20.67 -12.17
C VAL A 264 -9.13 -20.80 -13.69
N LEU A 265 -8.02 -20.82 -14.42
CA LEU A 265 -8.02 -20.93 -15.88
C LEU A 265 -8.15 -22.38 -16.35
N ASP A 266 -7.51 -23.31 -15.63
CA ASP A 266 -7.45 -24.72 -16.01
C ASP A 266 -7.30 -25.59 -14.75
N VAL A 267 -8.29 -26.45 -14.51
CA VAL A 267 -8.32 -27.31 -13.32
C VAL A 267 -7.32 -28.46 -13.40
N ASP A 268 -7.21 -29.08 -14.57
CA ASP A 268 -6.34 -30.26 -14.78
C ASP A 268 -4.86 -29.86 -14.69
N ARG A 269 -4.53 -28.67 -15.21
CA ARG A 269 -3.18 -28.09 -15.13
C ARG A 269 -2.93 -27.30 -13.85
N ARG A 270 -3.95 -27.10 -13.01
CA ARG A 270 -3.89 -26.23 -11.81
C ARG A 270 -3.36 -24.83 -12.13
N LEU A 271 -3.81 -24.27 -13.25
CA LEU A 271 -3.40 -22.95 -13.73
C LEU A 271 -4.37 -21.88 -13.23
N VAL A 272 -3.84 -20.87 -12.54
CA VAL A 272 -4.63 -19.81 -11.91
C VAL A 272 -4.09 -18.44 -12.35
N ARG A 273 -4.99 -17.56 -12.76
CA ARG A 273 -4.69 -16.16 -13.07
C ARG A 273 -4.98 -15.29 -11.84
N ILE A 274 -4.01 -14.50 -11.43
CA ILE A 274 -4.06 -13.68 -10.22
C ILE A 274 -3.62 -12.25 -10.54
N GLY A 275 -4.45 -11.29 -10.16
CA GLY A 275 -4.14 -9.87 -10.28
C GLY A 275 -3.10 -9.40 -9.25
N PRO A 276 -2.26 -8.40 -9.59
CA PRO A 276 -1.17 -7.91 -8.73
C PRO A 276 -1.67 -7.26 -7.43
N GLY A 277 -2.93 -6.79 -7.41
CA GLY A 277 -3.58 -6.14 -6.27
C GLY A 277 -4.12 -7.10 -5.22
N ALA A 278 -4.25 -8.40 -5.53
CA ALA A 278 -4.68 -9.40 -4.58
C ALA A 278 -3.69 -9.56 -3.41
N THR A 279 -4.18 -10.05 -2.28
CA THR A 279 -3.36 -10.42 -1.11
C THR A 279 -3.21 -11.93 -1.02
N TRP A 280 -2.11 -12.42 -0.46
CA TRP A 280 -1.86 -13.87 -0.35
C TRP A 280 -2.86 -14.58 0.55
N LYS A 281 -3.48 -13.89 1.50
CA LYS A 281 -4.63 -14.39 2.28
C LYS A 281 -5.82 -14.69 1.37
N ARG A 282 -6.20 -13.76 0.49
CA ARG A 282 -7.29 -13.94 -0.48
C ARG A 282 -6.99 -15.03 -1.49
N VAL A 283 -5.73 -15.11 -1.95
CA VAL A 283 -5.29 -16.20 -2.84
C VAL A 283 -5.42 -17.55 -2.14
N ALA A 284 -4.89 -17.71 -0.93
CA ALA A 284 -4.99 -18.97 -0.20
C ALA A 284 -6.46 -19.39 0.04
N ALA A 285 -7.32 -18.45 0.42
CA ALA A 285 -8.75 -18.70 0.60
C ALA A 285 -9.46 -19.13 -0.71
N ALA A 286 -9.08 -18.54 -1.85
CA ALA A 286 -9.67 -18.87 -3.15
C ALA A 286 -9.22 -20.25 -3.68
N LEU A 287 -8.01 -20.71 -3.31
CA LEU A 287 -7.47 -22.00 -3.72
C LEU A 287 -7.91 -23.16 -2.81
N ALA A 288 -8.21 -22.88 -1.53
CA ALA A 288 -8.56 -23.89 -0.54
C ALA A 288 -9.70 -24.85 -0.94
N PRO A 289 -10.80 -24.42 -1.61
CA PRO A 289 -11.85 -25.33 -2.05
C PRO A 289 -11.39 -26.42 -3.03
N TYR A 290 -10.28 -26.20 -3.74
CA TYR A 290 -9.69 -27.14 -4.69
C TYR A 290 -8.64 -28.07 -4.04
N GLY A 291 -8.32 -27.88 -2.75
CA GLY A 291 -7.20 -28.56 -2.09
C GLY A 291 -5.84 -28.09 -2.61
N TRP A 292 -5.77 -26.87 -3.16
CA TRP A 292 -4.56 -26.30 -3.72
C TRP A 292 -3.96 -25.23 -2.83
N ALA A 293 -2.65 -25.05 -2.95
CA ALA A 293 -1.93 -23.93 -2.38
C ALA A 293 -0.83 -23.45 -3.32
N LEU A 294 -0.48 -22.17 -3.15
CA LEU A 294 0.67 -21.55 -3.77
C LEU A 294 1.53 -20.95 -2.66
N GLY A 295 2.78 -21.41 -2.56
CA GLY A 295 3.74 -20.84 -1.62
C GLY A 295 3.95 -19.36 -1.90
N SER A 296 3.85 -18.54 -0.85
CA SER A 296 3.98 -17.09 -0.93
C SER A 296 5.08 -16.59 0.02
N GLY A 297 4.68 -15.94 1.11
CA GLY A 297 5.51 -15.66 2.27
C GLY A 297 4.92 -16.31 3.51
N ASP A 298 5.03 -15.60 4.63
CA ASP A 298 4.54 -15.95 5.97
C ASP A 298 3.46 -14.98 6.48
N TYR A 299 3.09 -13.98 5.68
CA TYR A 299 2.11 -12.96 6.06
C TYR A 299 1.03 -12.78 4.99
N GLY A 300 -0.22 -13.01 5.36
CA GLY A 300 -1.37 -13.02 4.43
C GLY A 300 -1.69 -11.68 3.77
N GLY A 301 -1.47 -10.56 4.46
CA GLY A 301 -1.73 -9.21 3.93
C GLY A 301 -0.71 -8.71 2.90
N VAL A 302 0.30 -9.50 2.54
CA VAL A 302 1.27 -9.13 1.51
C VAL A 302 0.60 -9.18 0.14
N GLY A 303 0.86 -8.17 -0.70
CA GLY A 303 0.33 -8.09 -2.06
C GLY A 303 1.05 -9.01 -3.03
N VAL A 304 0.31 -9.58 -3.98
CA VAL A 304 0.82 -10.51 -5.00
C VAL A 304 1.90 -9.87 -5.86
N GLY A 305 1.66 -8.66 -6.39
CA GLY A 305 2.56 -8.04 -7.37
C GLY A 305 4.00 -7.87 -6.88
N GLY A 306 4.18 -7.32 -5.68
CA GLY A 306 5.51 -7.10 -5.11
C GLY A 306 6.25 -8.40 -4.78
N LEU A 307 5.57 -9.40 -4.21
CA LEU A 307 6.20 -10.65 -3.80
C LEU A 307 6.48 -11.56 -5.01
N ALA A 308 5.53 -11.67 -5.95
CA ALA A 308 5.65 -12.48 -7.16
C ALA A 308 6.67 -11.93 -8.18
N THR A 309 7.30 -10.79 -7.91
CA THR A 309 8.38 -10.22 -8.72
C THR A 309 9.72 -10.15 -7.98
N ALA A 310 9.75 -10.47 -6.69
CA ALA A 310 10.95 -10.41 -5.85
C ALA A 310 11.48 -11.81 -5.47
N GLY A 311 10.65 -12.84 -5.49
CA GLY A 311 11.02 -14.21 -5.11
C GLY A 311 9.85 -14.94 -4.48
N GLY A 312 9.58 -14.62 -3.21
CA GLY A 312 8.57 -15.30 -2.39
C GLY A 312 9.16 -16.46 -1.60
N ILE A 313 9.64 -16.13 -0.39
CA ILE A 313 10.20 -17.06 0.58
C ILE A 313 9.17 -17.24 1.71
N GLY A 314 8.57 -18.42 1.80
CA GLY A 314 7.53 -18.74 2.76
C GLY A 314 7.56 -20.20 3.21
N PHE A 315 6.54 -20.60 3.97
CA PHE A 315 6.50 -21.91 4.64
C PHE A 315 6.47 -23.11 3.69
N LEU A 316 5.98 -22.94 2.47
CA LEU A 316 5.94 -24.00 1.45
C LEU A 316 7.21 -24.05 0.58
N SER A 317 8.12 -23.07 0.71
CA SER A 317 9.19 -22.88 -0.28
C SER A 317 10.18 -24.03 -0.34
N ARG A 318 10.52 -24.66 0.78
CA ARG A 318 11.46 -25.80 0.81
C ARG A 318 10.91 -27.05 0.11
N LYS A 319 9.59 -27.26 0.09
CA LYS A 319 8.99 -28.42 -0.58
C LYS A 319 8.57 -28.14 -2.01
N HIS A 320 8.12 -26.92 -2.31
CA HIS A 320 7.50 -26.59 -3.60
C HIS A 320 8.28 -25.59 -4.46
N GLY A 321 9.19 -24.81 -3.87
CA GLY A 321 9.97 -23.76 -4.56
C GLY A 321 9.51 -22.35 -4.19
N LEU A 322 10.17 -21.33 -4.74
CA LEU A 322 9.77 -19.94 -4.53
C LEU A 322 8.47 -19.63 -5.30
N THR A 323 7.74 -18.60 -4.91
CA THR A 323 6.56 -18.13 -5.66
C THR A 323 6.86 -17.88 -7.13
N ILE A 324 8.02 -17.27 -7.43
CA ILE A 324 8.46 -17.00 -8.81
C ILE A 324 8.70 -18.26 -9.66
N ASP A 325 8.93 -19.42 -9.04
CA ASP A 325 9.16 -20.70 -9.74
C ASP A 325 7.86 -21.29 -10.29
N HIS A 326 6.73 -20.86 -9.75
CA HIS A 326 5.39 -21.26 -10.17
C HIS A 326 4.77 -20.33 -11.21
N VAL A 327 5.38 -19.17 -11.49
CA VAL A 327 4.90 -18.28 -12.55
C VAL A 327 5.07 -18.97 -13.91
N ARG A 328 4.03 -18.93 -14.73
CA ARG A 328 3.99 -19.45 -16.11
C ARG A 328 3.85 -18.34 -17.13
N ALA A 329 3.16 -17.26 -16.77
CA ALA A 329 3.08 -16.04 -17.54
C ALA A 329 2.94 -14.82 -16.64
N VAL A 330 3.38 -13.67 -17.15
CA VAL A 330 3.03 -12.37 -16.59
C VAL A 330 2.60 -11.45 -17.71
N GLU A 331 1.53 -10.69 -17.47
CA GLU A 331 1.17 -9.53 -18.26
C GLU A 331 1.61 -8.28 -17.51
N LEU A 332 2.28 -7.37 -18.21
CA LEU A 332 2.77 -6.13 -17.65
C LEU A 332 2.73 -5.01 -18.67
N VAL A 333 2.48 -3.80 -18.19
CA VAL A 333 2.61 -2.59 -18.98
C VAL A 333 4.01 -2.02 -18.78
N VAL A 334 4.78 -1.95 -19.86
CA VAL A 334 6.14 -1.40 -19.85
C VAL A 334 6.09 0.13 -19.90
N PRO A 335 7.17 0.87 -19.56
CA PRO A 335 7.18 2.33 -19.46
C PRO A 335 6.66 3.11 -20.67
N ASP A 336 6.74 2.56 -21.89
CA ASP A 336 6.20 3.18 -23.10
C ASP A 336 4.66 3.02 -23.26
N GLY A 337 3.99 2.41 -22.28
CA GLY A 337 2.54 2.21 -22.23
C GLY A 337 2.05 0.93 -22.90
N ARG A 338 2.92 0.14 -23.55
CA ARG A 338 2.49 -1.12 -24.19
C ARG A 338 2.25 -2.22 -23.17
N LEU A 339 1.13 -2.93 -23.32
CA LEU A 339 0.89 -4.22 -22.67
C LEU A 339 1.76 -5.29 -23.34
N VAL A 340 2.54 -6.00 -22.53
CA VAL A 340 3.42 -7.10 -22.96
C VAL A 340 3.06 -8.35 -22.16
N ARG A 341 3.03 -9.49 -22.85
CA ARG A 341 2.98 -10.81 -22.22
C ARG A 341 4.38 -11.43 -22.22
N ALA A 342 4.82 -11.93 -21.07
CA ALA A 342 6.10 -12.59 -20.90
C ALA A 342 5.90 -14.02 -20.37
N THR A 343 6.44 -14.99 -21.10
CA THR A 343 6.43 -16.43 -20.81
C THR A 343 7.80 -17.04 -21.13
N ALA A 344 7.96 -18.35 -20.95
CA ALA A 344 9.17 -19.05 -21.39
C ALA A 344 9.42 -18.99 -22.92
N THR A 345 8.40 -18.67 -23.73
CA THR A 345 8.49 -18.68 -25.21
C THR A 345 8.14 -17.34 -25.86
N GLU A 346 7.59 -16.39 -25.10
CA GLU A 346 7.21 -15.06 -25.55
C GLU A 346 7.86 -14.03 -24.63
N ASN A 347 8.68 -13.11 -25.15
CA ASN A 347 9.51 -12.19 -24.35
C ASN A 347 10.27 -12.90 -23.19
N PRO A 348 11.02 -13.99 -23.47
CA PRO A 348 11.62 -14.84 -22.43
C PRO A 348 12.70 -14.14 -21.60
N ASP A 349 13.32 -13.10 -22.16
CA ASP A 349 14.26 -12.24 -21.48
C ASP A 349 13.58 -11.38 -20.40
N LEU A 350 12.42 -10.80 -20.73
CA LEU A 350 11.57 -10.10 -19.76
C LEU A 350 11.00 -11.06 -18.72
N PHE A 351 10.55 -12.25 -19.14
CA PHE A 351 10.04 -13.29 -18.24
C PHE A 351 11.10 -13.78 -17.23
N TRP A 352 12.37 -13.84 -17.65
CA TRP A 352 13.48 -14.09 -16.74
C TRP A 352 13.67 -12.93 -15.73
N ALA A 353 13.60 -11.69 -16.20
CA ALA A 353 13.89 -10.50 -15.40
C ALA A 353 12.84 -10.24 -14.30
N VAL A 354 11.56 -10.30 -14.64
CA VAL A 354 10.43 -10.08 -13.71
C VAL A 354 10.40 -11.08 -12.56
N ARG A 355 11.00 -12.27 -12.72
CA ARG A 355 11.16 -13.27 -11.67
C ARG A 355 12.40 -12.97 -10.81
N GLY A 356 12.36 -11.86 -10.08
CA GLY A 356 13.38 -11.51 -9.08
C GLY A 356 13.84 -10.05 -9.09
N ALA A 357 13.57 -9.28 -10.15
CA ALA A 357 14.01 -7.88 -10.25
C ALA A 357 12.94 -6.84 -9.90
N GLY A 358 11.83 -7.26 -9.28
CA GLY A 358 10.74 -6.36 -8.89
C GLY A 358 10.09 -5.65 -10.07
N ALA A 359 9.67 -4.40 -9.85
CA ALA A 359 8.97 -3.57 -10.83
C ALA A 359 9.88 -2.84 -11.83
N ASN A 360 11.15 -3.25 -11.99
CA ASN A 360 12.14 -2.53 -12.80
C ASN A 360 11.80 -2.44 -14.30
N PHE A 361 10.93 -3.31 -14.82
CA PHE A 361 10.69 -3.43 -16.27
C PHE A 361 9.25 -3.10 -16.68
N GLY A 362 8.37 -2.82 -15.73
CA GLY A 362 6.98 -2.51 -15.99
C GLY A 362 6.10 -2.80 -14.77
N ILE A 363 4.83 -2.44 -14.89
CA ILE A 363 3.81 -2.66 -13.87
C ILE A 363 3.02 -3.90 -14.28
N ALA A 364 3.17 -4.99 -13.51
CA ALA A 364 2.41 -6.21 -13.74
C ALA A 364 0.90 -5.93 -13.57
N THR A 365 0.09 -6.54 -14.42
CA THR A 365 -1.38 -6.43 -14.45
C THR A 365 -2.07 -7.78 -14.24
N ALA A 366 -1.37 -8.88 -14.51
CA ALA A 366 -1.79 -10.23 -14.12
C ALA A 366 -0.61 -11.20 -14.11
N PHE A 367 -0.72 -12.24 -13.31
CA PHE A 367 0.18 -13.39 -13.27
C PHE A 367 -0.61 -14.66 -13.52
N GLU A 368 -0.02 -15.63 -14.22
CA GLU A 368 -0.53 -16.99 -14.28
C GLU A 368 0.43 -17.91 -13.52
N PHE A 369 -0.11 -18.66 -12.57
CA PHE A 369 0.63 -19.59 -11.72
C PHE A 369 0.15 -21.01 -11.91
N GLU A 370 1.09 -21.95 -11.92
CA GLU A 370 0.80 -23.36 -11.69
C GLU A 370 0.89 -23.66 -10.19
N VAL A 371 -0.24 -24.01 -9.59
CA VAL A 371 -0.35 -24.22 -8.13
C VAL A 371 -0.22 -25.70 -7.75
N SER A 372 0.10 -25.97 -6.49
CA SER A 372 0.35 -27.32 -5.98
C SER A 372 -0.84 -27.84 -5.20
N GLU A 373 -1.04 -29.16 -5.20
CA GLU A 373 -1.92 -29.81 -4.23
C GLU A 373 -1.23 -29.85 -2.87
N VAL A 374 -1.93 -29.35 -1.85
CA VAL A 374 -1.44 -29.31 -0.47
C VAL A 374 -2.61 -29.72 0.42
N GLY A 375 -2.45 -30.86 1.10
CA GLY A 375 -3.43 -31.36 2.04
C GLY A 375 -3.38 -30.63 3.37
N ASP A 376 -3.78 -31.33 4.43
CA ASP A 376 -3.56 -30.83 5.78
C ASP A 376 -2.05 -30.76 6.07
N VAL A 377 -1.65 -29.73 6.79
CA VAL A 377 -0.29 -29.41 7.20
C VAL A 377 -0.21 -29.29 8.72
N GLY A 378 0.94 -29.61 9.29
CA GLY A 378 1.27 -29.28 10.68
C GLY A 378 1.72 -27.83 10.78
N TRP A 379 1.02 -27.00 11.53
CA TRP A 379 1.43 -25.64 11.88
C TRP A 379 1.90 -25.56 13.33
N ALA A 380 3.05 -24.92 13.56
CA ALA A 380 3.67 -24.79 14.87
C ALA A 380 4.06 -23.35 15.19
N GLN A 381 3.75 -22.93 16.42
CA GLN A 381 4.27 -21.73 17.07
C GLN A 381 4.84 -22.15 18.42
N LEU A 382 6.16 -22.08 18.56
CA LEU A 382 6.87 -22.46 19.77
C LEU A 382 7.66 -21.26 20.29
N MET A 383 7.49 -20.95 21.58
CA MET A 383 8.28 -19.92 22.26
C MET A 383 9.25 -20.60 23.22
N PHE A 384 10.53 -20.29 23.09
CA PHE A 384 11.58 -20.74 23.99
C PHE A 384 12.18 -19.57 24.75
N VAL A 385 12.70 -19.87 25.94
CA VAL A 385 13.52 -18.95 26.72
C VAL A 385 14.85 -19.65 27.01
N THR A 386 15.95 -18.95 26.78
CA THR A 386 17.32 -19.47 26.95
C THR A 386 18.22 -18.41 27.54
N ASN A 387 19.19 -18.81 28.37
CA ASN A 387 20.29 -17.96 28.83
C ASN A 387 21.56 -18.12 27.98
N ASP A 388 21.54 -19.02 26.98
CA ASP A 388 22.63 -19.27 26.05
C ASP A 388 22.13 -19.10 24.61
N LEU A 389 22.04 -17.85 24.18
CA LEU A 389 21.55 -17.50 22.85
C LEU A 389 22.47 -18.02 21.73
N GLU A 390 23.79 -17.98 21.94
CA GLU A 390 24.77 -18.45 20.97
C GLU A 390 24.59 -19.94 20.67
N GLU A 391 24.51 -20.77 21.71
CA GLU A 391 24.28 -22.22 21.55
C GLU A 391 22.92 -22.50 20.90
N SER A 392 21.89 -21.74 21.26
CA SER A 392 20.54 -21.92 20.72
C SER A 392 20.48 -21.57 19.22
N LEU A 393 21.17 -20.51 18.78
CA LEU A 393 21.29 -20.15 17.36
C LEU A 393 22.09 -21.21 16.58
N ARG A 394 23.21 -21.68 17.14
CA ARG A 394 24.01 -22.77 16.55
C ARG A 394 23.16 -24.02 16.37
N ARG A 395 22.42 -24.43 17.42
CA ARG A 395 21.56 -25.62 17.37
C ARG A 395 20.41 -25.46 16.39
N TYR A 396 19.79 -24.30 16.33
CA TYR A 396 18.79 -24.00 15.30
C TYR A 396 19.36 -24.18 13.88
N GLY A 397 20.57 -23.67 13.64
CA GLY A 397 21.27 -23.85 12.37
C GLY A 397 21.42 -25.31 11.94
N GLU A 398 21.90 -26.16 12.86
CA GLU A 398 22.05 -27.60 12.63
C GLU A 398 20.71 -28.28 12.34
N LEU A 399 19.72 -28.05 13.20
CA LEU A 399 18.42 -28.70 13.13
C LEU A 399 17.64 -28.27 11.88
N ALA A 400 17.61 -26.99 11.56
CA ALA A 400 16.92 -26.46 10.39
C ALA A 400 17.58 -26.91 9.07
N SER A 401 18.92 -27.03 9.05
CA SER A 401 19.64 -27.53 7.87
C SER A 401 19.42 -29.04 7.67
N ALA A 402 19.34 -29.81 8.76
CA ALA A 402 19.09 -31.26 8.71
C ALA A 402 17.59 -31.60 8.54
N ALA A 403 16.69 -30.63 8.69
CA ALA A 403 15.26 -30.85 8.58
C ALA A 403 14.90 -31.39 7.18
N PRO A 404 13.97 -32.36 7.09
CA PRO A 404 13.46 -32.83 5.81
C PRO A 404 12.82 -31.70 4.97
N ARG A 405 12.71 -31.93 3.65
CA ARG A 405 12.22 -30.92 2.69
C ARG A 405 10.78 -30.45 2.95
N ASP A 406 9.97 -31.28 3.59
CA ASP A 406 8.58 -30.98 3.96
C ASP A 406 8.47 -30.13 5.23
N THR A 407 9.58 -29.91 5.95
CA THR A 407 9.63 -29.07 7.14
C THR A 407 10.33 -27.75 6.85
N THR A 408 9.63 -26.64 7.07
CA THR A 408 10.17 -25.28 7.02
C THR A 408 10.01 -24.63 8.38
N VAL A 409 11.09 -24.05 8.92
CA VAL A 409 11.08 -23.36 10.22
C VAL A 409 11.73 -21.99 10.12
N PHE A 410 11.08 -20.97 10.67
CA PHE A 410 11.62 -19.62 10.81
C PHE A 410 11.80 -19.29 12.29
N LEU A 411 12.92 -18.69 12.65
CA LEU A 411 13.24 -18.29 14.02
C LEU A 411 13.30 -16.77 14.11
N VAL A 412 12.50 -16.19 14.99
CA VAL A 412 12.51 -14.76 15.32
C VAL A 412 13.02 -14.58 16.75
N THR A 413 13.95 -13.64 16.94
CA THR A 413 14.49 -13.25 18.25
C THR A 413 14.84 -11.76 18.25
N GLY A 414 15.38 -11.26 19.36
CA GLY A 414 15.78 -9.87 19.54
C GLY A 414 16.78 -9.73 20.68
N GLN A 415 16.90 -8.52 21.21
CA GLN A 415 17.79 -8.24 22.34
C GLN A 415 17.42 -9.07 23.58
N PRO A 416 18.38 -9.83 24.17
CA PRO A 416 18.19 -10.48 25.47
C PRO A 416 17.81 -9.49 26.57
N GLN A 417 16.91 -9.88 27.48
CA GLN A 417 16.47 -9.09 28.62
C GLN A 417 16.84 -9.83 29.91
N ASP A 418 17.54 -9.16 30.84
CA ASP A 418 18.02 -9.76 32.09
C ASP A 418 18.80 -11.07 31.91
N GLY A 419 19.60 -11.14 30.84
CA GLY A 419 20.39 -12.33 30.50
C GLY A 419 19.59 -13.47 29.84
N MET A 420 18.29 -13.27 29.57
CA MET A 420 17.43 -14.26 28.93
C MET A 420 17.01 -13.80 27.52
N ALA A 421 17.25 -14.64 26.52
CA ALA A 421 16.73 -14.46 25.18
C ALA A 421 15.40 -15.18 25.01
N ARG A 422 14.51 -14.60 24.19
CA ARG A 422 13.24 -15.19 23.77
C ARG A 422 13.34 -15.59 22.31
N LEU A 423 13.06 -16.84 22.00
CA LEU A 423 13.09 -17.37 20.65
C LEU A 423 11.67 -17.76 20.24
N GLN A 424 11.16 -17.16 19.18
CA GLN A 424 9.89 -17.53 18.59
C GLN A 424 10.15 -18.34 17.33
N LEU A 425 9.78 -19.61 17.34
CA LEU A 425 9.85 -20.49 16.19
C LEU A 425 8.47 -20.63 15.54
N TYR A 426 8.40 -20.39 14.25
CA TYR A 426 7.26 -20.68 13.39
C TYR A 426 7.62 -21.85 12.48
N GLY A 427 6.82 -22.92 12.50
CA GLY A 427 7.11 -24.14 11.74
C GLY A 427 5.91 -24.57 10.91
N MET A 428 6.18 -25.04 9.69
CA MET A 428 5.22 -25.77 8.88
C MET A 428 5.81 -27.09 8.44
N VAL A 429 5.05 -28.17 8.63
CA VAL A 429 5.33 -29.50 8.11
C VAL A 429 4.24 -29.82 7.10
N ASP A 430 4.57 -29.83 5.82
CA ASP A 430 3.64 -30.19 4.74
C ASP A 430 3.52 -31.72 4.65
N ASN A 431 2.84 -32.27 5.64
CA ASN A 431 2.50 -33.68 5.78
C ASN A 431 1.19 -33.79 6.58
N PRO A 432 0.19 -34.58 6.12
CA PRO A 432 -1.09 -34.72 6.81
C PRO A 432 -1.04 -35.67 8.01
N ASP A 433 0.07 -36.40 8.22
CA ASP A 433 0.22 -37.33 9.34
C ASP A 433 0.75 -36.62 10.60
N ALA A 434 -0.08 -36.59 11.65
CA ALA A 434 0.25 -35.90 12.90
C ALA A 434 1.48 -36.48 13.61
N ASP A 435 1.71 -37.80 13.53
CA ASP A 435 2.87 -38.43 14.15
C ASP A 435 4.16 -37.99 13.44
N THR A 436 4.15 -37.95 12.11
CA THR A 436 5.25 -37.36 11.32
C THR A 436 5.46 -35.89 11.69
N VAL A 437 4.40 -35.09 11.83
CA VAL A 437 4.53 -33.68 12.23
C VAL A 437 5.23 -33.55 13.59
N VAL A 438 4.84 -34.35 14.57
CA VAL A 438 5.49 -34.37 15.90
C VAL A 438 6.94 -34.81 15.79
N GLU A 439 7.24 -35.88 15.04
CA GLU A 439 8.61 -36.35 14.80
C GLU A 439 9.49 -35.25 14.23
N ARG A 440 8.99 -34.50 13.24
CA ARG A 440 9.73 -33.43 12.54
C ARG A 440 9.99 -32.21 13.43
N LEU A 441 9.09 -31.90 14.36
CA LEU A 441 9.19 -30.73 15.23
C LEU A 441 9.91 -31.00 16.55
N THR A 442 9.90 -32.25 17.03
CA THR A 442 10.49 -32.65 18.32
C THR A 442 11.96 -32.23 18.48
N PRO A 443 12.85 -32.34 17.47
CA PRO A 443 14.24 -31.92 17.63
C PRO A 443 14.40 -30.45 18.03
N PHE A 444 13.48 -29.57 17.61
CA PHE A 444 13.53 -28.13 17.94
C PHE A 444 13.19 -27.83 19.41
N LEU A 445 12.75 -28.81 20.20
CA LEU A 445 12.58 -28.65 21.64
C LEU A 445 13.92 -28.48 22.38
N GLU A 446 15.05 -28.76 21.72
CA GLU A 446 16.40 -28.58 22.25
C GLU A 446 16.88 -27.11 22.22
N LEU A 447 16.11 -26.19 21.61
CA LEU A 447 16.50 -24.78 21.47
C LEU A 447 16.46 -23.97 22.78
N GLY A 448 15.83 -24.49 23.83
CA GLY A 448 15.73 -23.82 25.12
C GLY A 448 14.55 -24.31 25.95
N MET A 449 14.25 -23.62 27.05
CA MET A 449 13.08 -23.93 27.86
C MET A 449 11.81 -23.51 27.12
N LEU A 450 10.96 -24.47 26.79
CA LEU A 450 9.67 -24.22 26.13
C LEU A 450 8.73 -23.45 27.08
N ALA A 451 8.41 -22.21 26.71
CA ALA A 451 7.53 -21.34 27.47
C ALA A 451 6.10 -21.33 26.93
N GLN A 452 5.92 -21.48 25.61
CA GLN A 452 4.61 -21.59 24.97
C GLN A 452 4.67 -22.53 23.79
N GLN A 453 3.58 -23.26 23.55
CA GLN A 453 3.46 -24.21 22.45
C GLN A 453 2.05 -24.16 21.86
N GLN A 454 1.99 -24.07 20.54
CA GLN A 454 0.83 -24.39 19.74
C GLN A 454 1.28 -25.24 18.56
N VAL A 455 0.73 -26.44 18.44
CA VAL A 455 0.93 -27.32 17.27
C VAL A 455 -0.43 -27.84 16.86
N VAL A 456 -0.83 -27.61 15.61
CA VAL A 456 -2.15 -27.99 15.10
C VAL A 456 -2.04 -28.55 13.69
N MET A 457 -2.84 -29.57 13.41
CA MET A 457 -3.15 -29.95 12.02
C MET A 457 -4.16 -28.95 11.48
N THR A 458 -3.88 -28.37 10.33
CA THR A 458 -4.71 -27.36 9.70
C THR A 458 -4.46 -27.32 8.20
N ARG A 459 -5.05 -26.38 7.49
CA ARG A 459 -4.79 -26.18 6.06
C ARG A 459 -4.02 -24.88 5.82
N TYR A 460 -3.37 -24.77 4.67
CA TYR A 460 -2.50 -23.63 4.36
C TYR A 460 -3.23 -22.27 4.45
N GLU A 461 -4.49 -22.18 4.02
CA GLU A 461 -5.27 -20.94 4.09
C GLU A 461 -5.52 -20.49 5.53
N SER A 462 -5.68 -21.44 6.46
CA SER A 462 -5.87 -21.14 7.87
C SER A 462 -4.61 -20.55 8.50
N VAL A 463 -3.43 -21.02 8.08
CA VAL A 463 -2.14 -20.42 8.47
C VAL A 463 -2.01 -19.01 7.92
N MET A 464 -2.31 -18.80 6.63
CA MET A 464 -2.25 -17.47 6.01
C MET A 464 -3.28 -16.50 6.59
N ALA A 465 -4.38 -17.01 7.17
CA ALA A 465 -5.42 -16.20 7.78
C ALA A 465 -5.05 -15.66 9.19
N LEU A 466 -4.02 -16.21 9.84
CA LEU A 466 -3.53 -15.74 11.16
C LEU A 466 -3.01 -14.29 11.10
N ALA A 467 -2.47 -13.89 9.96
CA ALA A 467 -2.04 -12.53 9.71
C ALA A 467 -3.23 -11.61 9.37
N ALA A 468 -3.11 -10.34 9.77
CA ALA A 468 -4.04 -9.30 9.36
C ALA A 468 -3.99 -9.10 7.84
N ASP A 469 -5.15 -8.85 7.23
CA ASP A 469 -5.24 -8.43 5.82
C ASP A 469 -5.23 -6.91 5.71
N VAL A 470 -5.00 -6.40 4.51
CA VAL A 470 -5.17 -4.97 4.23
C VAL A 470 -6.67 -4.69 4.04
N GLY A 471 -7.25 -3.97 5.00
CA GLY A 471 -8.66 -3.57 4.96
C GLY A 471 -8.92 -2.40 3.98
N PRO A 472 -10.19 -1.97 3.84
CA PRO A 472 -10.56 -0.82 3.02
C PRO A 472 -9.93 0.50 3.50
N GLU A 473 -9.60 0.57 4.79
CA GLU A 473 -8.87 1.69 5.39
C GLU A 473 -7.38 1.69 5.02
N GLY A 474 -6.90 0.67 4.30
CA GLY A 474 -5.52 0.57 3.86
C GLY A 474 -4.56 0.20 4.99
N GLN A 475 -3.32 0.65 4.86
CA GLN A 475 -2.25 0.39 5.82
C GLN A 475 -2.14 1.53 6.84
N HIS A 476 -1.64 1.22 8.03
CA HIS A 476 -1.54 2.16 9.16
C HIS A 476 -0.12 2.26 9.72
N GLY A 477 0.89 2.09 8.87
CA GLY A 477 2.28 2.26 9.27
C GLY A 477 2.65 3.73 9.50
N TYR A 478 3.36 4.01 10.59
CA TYR A 478 3.87 5.34 10.94
C TYR A 478 5.34 5.33 11.38
N GLY A 479 6.01 4.18 11.27
CA GLY A 479 7.40 4.02 11.64
C GLY A 479 8.36 4.37 10.49
N GLU A 480 9.65 4.28 10.80
CA GLU A 480 10.74 4.34 9.81
C GLU A 480 11.75 3.23 10.16
N PRO A 481 11.35 1.94 10.16
CA PRO A 481 12.27 0.88 10.54
C PRO A 481 13.37 0.75 9.48
N HIS A 482 14.59 0.56 9.96
CA HIS A 482 15.74 0.22 9.13
C HIS A 482 15.92 -1.29 9.21
N SER A 483 15.99 -1.94 8.06
CA SER A 483 16.18 -3.38 7.91
C SER A 483 17.42 -3.68 7.08
N ARG A 484 18.18 -4.70 7.48
CA ARG A 484 19.26 -5.31 6.69
C ARG A 484 18.90 -6.75 6.37
N SER A 485 19.20 -7.15 5.14
CA SER A 485 18.95 -8.51 4.68
C SER A 485 20.21 -9.10 4.06
N ALA A 486 20.43 -10.39 4.29
CA ALA A 486 21.48 -11.16 3.65
C ALA A 486 21.07 -12.62 3.49
N PHE A 487 21.85 -13.37 2.72
CA PHE A 487 21.87 -14.83 2.80
C PHE A 487 23.16 -15.32 3.43
N ILE A 488 23.09 -16.51 4.05
CA ILE A 488 24.25 -17.25 4.55
C ILE A 488 24.15 -18.71 4.08
N ASP A 489 25.27 -19.27 3.62
CA ASP A 489 25.33 -20.65 3.14
C ASP A 489 25.17 -21.66 4.27
N GLU A 490 25.60 -21.30 5.47
CA GLU A 490 25.49 -22.09 6.69
C GLU A 490 25.46 -21.18 7.91
N LEU A 491 24.84 -21.65 8.99
CA LEU A 491 24.86 -20.98 10.29
C LEU A 491 26.01 -21.57 11.12
N THR A 492 27.20 -20.98 10.96
CA THR A 492 28.43 -21.43 11.65
C THR A 492 28.44 -21.03 13.13
N PRO A 493 29.27 -21.67 13.98
CA PRO A 493 29.53 -21.20 15.34
C PRO A 493 30.02 -19.74 15.38
N GLU A 494 30.83 -19.33 14.40
CA GLU A 494 31.30 -17.96 14.29
C GLU A 494 30.16 -16.97 14.01
N PHE A 495 29.26 -17.31 13.09
CA PHE A 495 28.08 -16.50 12.82
C PHE A 495 27.17 -16.43 14.05
N ALA A 496 26.91 -17.57 14.72
CA ALA A 496 26.06 -17.61 15.93
C ALA A 496 26.60 -16.67 17.02
N ARG A 497 27.91 -16.74 17.29
CA ARG A 497 28.60 -15.84 18.24
C ARG A 497 28.48 -14.37 17.84
N ASP A 498 28.76 -14.06 16.59
CA ASP A 498 28.75 -12.67 16.11
C ASP A 498 27.32 -12.09 16.06
N ALA A 499 26.31 -12.92 15.75
CA ALA A 499 24.90 -12.56 15.80
C ALA A 499 24.42 -12.33 17.24
N THR A 500 24.81 -13.19 18.19
CA THR A 500 24.55 -12.99 19.63
C THR A 500 25.12 -11.66 20.11
N ARG A 501 26.40 -11.38 19.80
CA ARG A 501 27.03 -10.09 20.14
C ARG A 501 26.28 -8.90 19.54
N MET A 502 25.82 -9.01 18.29
CA MET A 502 24.99 -7.97 17.66
C MET A 502 23.70 -7.73 18.46
N LEU A 503 22.99 -8.80 18.83
CA LEU A 503 21.73 -8.72 19.57
C LEU A 503 21.91 -8.12 20.96
N GLU A 504 23.00 -8.47 21.66
CA GLU A 504 23.36 -7.92 22.98
C GLU A 504 23.64 -6.41 22.94
N THR A 505 24.03 -5.86 21.79
CA THR A 505 24.20 -4.39 21.67
C THR A 505 22.90 -3.64 21.89
N GLY A 506 21.74 -4.29 21.71
CA GLY A 506 20.40 -3.70 21.72
C GLY A 506 20.07 -2.85 20.49
N ALA A 507 20.91 -2.89 19.45
CA ALA A 507 20.68 -2.16 18.19
C ALA A 507 19.54 -2.77 17.35
N VAL A 508 19.31 -4.07 17.53
CA VAL A 508 18.36 -4.89 16.76
C VAL A 508 17.23 -5.31 17.69
N HIS A 509 16.00 -4.96 17.31
CA HIS A 509 14.79 -5.36 18.06
C HIS A 509 14.05 -6.52 17.39
N PHE A 510 14.37 -6.82 16.14
CA PHE A 510 13.82 -7.94 15.38
C PHE A 510 14.96 -8.57 14.58
N PHE A 511 15.21 -9.85 14.79
CA PHE A 511 16.17 -10.66 14.05
C PHE A 511 15.49 -11.95 13.63
N GLU A 512 15.56 -12.28 12.35
CA GLU A 512 14.90 -13.44 11.78
C GLU A 512 15.87 -14.27 10.97
N LEU A 513 15.80 -15.58 11.15
CA LEU A 513 16.43 -16.59 10.33
C LEU A 513 15.33 -17.40 9.64
N ARG A 514 15.34 -17.41 8.31
CA ARG A 514 14.43 -18.23 7.50
C ARG A 514 15.18 -19.39 6.89
N ALA A 515 14.77 -20.62 7.20
CA ALA A 515 15.32 -21.81 6.55
C ALA A 515 14.98 -21.84 5.05
N MET A 516 16.02 -22.01 4.23
CA MET A 516 15.98 -22.08 2.76
C MET A 516 16.31 -23.52 2.30
N GLY A 517 16.78 -23.70 1.06
CA GLY A 517 17.13 -25.01 0.50
C GLY A 517 15.91 -25.80 -0.03
N GLY A 518 16.07 -27.12 -0.13
CA GLY A 518 15.05 -28.00 -0.74
C GLY A 518 14.78 -27.63 -2.19
N ALA A 519 13.50 -27.56 -2.59
CA ALA A 519 13.07 -27.24 -3.94
C ALA A 519 13.56 -25.87 -4.46
N ILE A 520 13.90 -24.94 -3.55
CA ILE A 520 14.52 -23.65 -3.94
C ILE A 520 15.87 -23.89 -4.63
N ALA A 521 16.66 -24.86 -4.13
CA ALA A 521 18.00 -25.17 -4.62
C ALA A 521 17.99 -26.08 -5.86
N ASP A 522 16.86 -26.72 -6.18
CA ASP A 522 16.69 -27.51 -7.41
C ASP A 522 16.67 -26.62 -8.66
N VAL A 523 16.31 -25.35 -8.51
CA VAL A 523 16.28 -24.37 -9.60
C VAL A 523 17.68 -23.77 -9.80
N SER A 524 18.15 -23.77 -11.05
CA SER A 524 19.44 -23.15 -11.40
C SER A 524 19.48 -21.66 -11.02
N PRO A 525 20.58 -21.16 -10.44
CA PRO A 525 20.80 -19.72 -10.19
C PRO A 525 20.59 -18.81 -11.41
N ASP A 526 20.78 -19.32 -12.63
CA ASP A 526 20.64 -18.56 -13.87
C ASP A 526 19.21 -18.60 -14.46
N ALA A 527 18.31 -19.41 -13.90
CA ALA A 527 16.96 -19.63 -14.44
C ALA A 527 16.02 -18.42 -14.30
N THR A 528 16.34 -17.51 -13.36
CA THR A 528 15.57 -16.32 -13.00
C THR A 528 16.51 -15.17 -12.61
N ALA A 529 16.01 -13.95 -12.45
CA ALA A 529 16.81 -12.84 -11.91
C ALA A 529 17.14 -13.03 -10.41
N PHE A 530 16.37 -13.82 -9.68
CA PHE A 530 16.72 -14.26 -8.32
C PHE A 530 17.81 -15.35 -8.38
N ALA A 531 19.04 -15.00 -8.00
CA ALA A 531 20.22 -15.87 -8.15
C ALA A 531 20.54 -16.74 -6.92
N PHE A 532 20.13 -16.32 -5.72
CA PHE A 532 20.57 -16.93 -4.46
C PHE A 532 19.75 -18.17 -4.09
N ARG A 533 19.97 -19.27 -4.81
CA ARG A 533 19.18 -20.51 -4.73
C ARG A 533 19.68 -21.52 -3.68
N THR A 534 20.97 -21.52 -3.41
CA THR A 534 21.66 -22.50 -2.56
C THR A 534 21.89 -22.12 -1.09
N PRO A 535 21.82 -20.84 -0.65
CA PRO A 535 22.04 -20.53 0.76
C PRO A 535 21.09 -21.29 1.68
N ALA A 536 21.58 -21.70 2.86
CA ALA A 536 20.76 -22.42 3.85
C ALA A 536 19.81 -21.49 4.61
N PHE A 537 20.15 -20.21 4.75
CA PHE A 537 19.31 -19.24 5.46
C PHE A 537 19.25 -17.88 4.78
N GLN A 538 18.08 -17.25 4.90
CA GLN A 538 17.92 -15.81 4.74
C GLN A 538 17.90 -15.16 6.14
N VAL A 539 18.67 -14.10 6.30
CA VAL A 539 18.85 -13.38 7.57
C VAL A 539 18.29 -11.97 7.45
N THR A 540 17.46 -11.57 8.41
CA THR A 540 16.93 -10.19 8.50
C THR A 540 17.22 -9.61 9.88
N ALA A 541 17.66 -8.35 9.94
CA ALA A 541 17.73 -7.60 11.19
C ALA A 541 17.08 -6.22 11.04
N MET A 542 16.21 -5.84 11.98
CA MET A 542 15.62 -4.51 12.04
C MET A 542 16.03 -3.73 13.29
N GLY A 543 16.32 -2.45 13.08
CA GLY A 543 16.73 -1.49 14.10
C GLY A 543 15.99 -0.17 13.97
N ALA A 544 15.87 0.56 15.09
CA ALA A 544 15.22 1.87 15.11
C ALA A 544 16.10 3.00 14.56
N ARG A 545 17.42 2.79 14.49
CA ARG A 545 18.40 3.78 14.03
C ARG A 545 19.37 3.17 13.04
N ASP A 546 19.41 3.72 11.83
CA ASP A 546 20.25 3.23 10.73
C ASP A 546 21.74 3.14 11.10
N ASP A 547 22.28 4.19 11.72
CA ASP A 547 23.70 4.29 12.05
C ASP A 547 24.14 3.22 13.06
N ARG A 548 23.27 2.92 14.02
CA ARG A 548 23.51 1.90 15.05
C ARG A 548 23.35 0.50 14.47
N LEU A 549 22.31 0.29 13.65
CA LEU A 549 22.09 -0.98 12.94
C LEU A 549 23.29 -1.30 12.04
N ASN A 550 23.76 -0.35 11.24
CA ASN A 550 24.92 -0.54 10.35
C ASN A 550 26.19 -0.94 11.12
N ARG A 551 26.48 -0.26 12.25
CA ARG A 551 27.64 -0.62 13.08
C ARG A 551 27.52 -2.02 13.68
N ALA A 552 26.33 -2.40 14.11
CA ALA A 552 26.07 -3.71 14.70
C ALA A 552 26.06 -4.84 13.65
N TRP A 553 25.61 -4.55 12.42
CA TRP A 553 25.56 -5.48 11.29
C TRP A 553 26.92 -5.68 10.60
N ALA A 554 27.81 -4.68 10.64
CA ALA A 554 29.09 -4.72 9.93
C ALA A 554 29.96 -5.97 10.21
N PRO A 555 30.09 -6.48 11.46
CA PRO A 555 30.84 -7.71 11.73
C PRO A 555 30.28 -8.95 11.05
N LEU A 556 28.97 -8.98 10.77
CA LEU A 556 28.32 -10.13 10.15
C LEU A 556 28.57 -10.26 8.65
N ARG A 557 29.01 -9.17 7.98
CA ARG A 557 29.19 -9.13 6.52
C ARG A 557 30.14 -10.20 5.99
N GLY A 558 31.11 -10.64 6.78
CA GLY A 558 32.05 -11.69 6.39
C GLY A 558 31.42 -13.07 6.24
N HIS A 559 30.23 -13.29 6.79
CA HIS A 559 29.48 -14.55 6.73
C HIS A 559 28.44 -14.57 5.62
N MET A 560 28.25 -13.45 4.92
CA MET A 560 27.10 -13.20 4.05
C MET A 560 27.51 -13.22 2.59
N ASP A 561 26.69 -13.89 1.77
CA ASP A 561 26.77 -13.79 0.31
C ASP A 561 25.38 -13.51 -0.25
N GLY A 562 25.22 -12.33 -0.83
CA GLY A 562 23.94 -11.91 -1.39
C GLY A 562 22.95 -11.30 -0.42
N LEU A 563 21.79 -10.92 -0.97
CA LEU A 563 20.76 -10.16 -0.25
C LEU A 563 19.37 -10.45 -0.81
N TYR A 564 18.36 -10.54 0.07
CA TYR A 564 16.97 -10.58 -0.33
C TYR A 564 16.32 -9.18 -0.31
N LEU A 565 16.06 -8.63 -1.51
CA LEU A 565 15.63 -7.24 -1.67
C LEU A 565 14.35 -6.86 -0.92
N SER A 566 13.44 -7.80 -0.66
CA SER A 566 12.16 -7.52 0.00
C SER A 566 12.31 -7.09 1.47
N PHE A 567 13.44 -7.41 2.10
CA PHE A 567 13.75 -7.08 3.50
C PHE A 567 14.86 -6.04 3.64
N GLU A 568 15.22 -5.32 2.56
CA GLU A 568 16.32 -4.35 2.58
C GLU A 568 15.83 -2.91 2.39
N THR A 569 16.31 -2.05 3.28
CA THR A 569 15.96 -0.62 3.30
C THR A 569 17.11 0.29 2.90
N ASP A 570 18.34 -0.19 2.95
CA ASP A 570 19.52 0.51 2.45
C ASP A 570 19.38 0.74 0.93
N ARG A 571 19.90 1.88 0.50
CA ARG A 571 19.86 2.36 -0.89
C ARG A 571 21.26 2.63 -1.42
N THR A 572 22.30 2.15 -0.74
CA THR A 572 23.66 2.37 -1.21
C THR A 572 23.91 1.62 -2.52
N PRO A 573 24.81 2.15 -3.37
CA PRO A 573 25.34 1.45 -4.55
C PRO A 573 25.80 0.00 -4.33
N GLN A 574 26.29 -0.30 -3.12
CA GLN A 574 26.77 -1.64 -2.78
C GLN A 574 25.60 -2.63 -2.66
N THR A 575 24.50 -2.21 -2.05
CA THR A 575 23.28 -3.01 -1.89
C THR A 575 22.79 -3.56 -3.23
N LEU A 576 22.86 -2.78 -4.31
CA LEU A 576 22.49 -3.26 -5.64
C LEU A 576 23.34 -4.45 -6.12
N ARG A 577 24.64 -4.41 -5.85
CA ARG A 577 25.58 -5.49 -6.21
C ARG A 577 25.42 -6.71 -5.33
N ASP A 578 25.04 -6.52 -4.07
CA ASP A 578 24.74 -7.62 -3.16
C ASP A 578 23.42 -8.32 -3.57
N ALA A 579 22.45 -7.62 -4.16
CA ALA A 579 21.20 -8.22 -4.61
C ALA A 579 21.31 -8.95 -5.96
N PHE A 580 22.22 -8.50 -6.83
CA PHE A 580 22.37 -9.06 -8.17
C PHE A 580 23.85 -9.32 -8.48
N PRO A 581 24.26 -10.61 -8.58
CA PRO A 581 25.61 -10.96 -9.00
C PRO A 581 25.99 -10.30 -10.33
N PRO A 582 27.27 -10.02 -10.61
CA PRO A 582 27.69 -9.19 -11.74
C PRO A 582 27.06 -9.57 -13.09
N ARG A 583 27.02 -10.87 -13.41
CA ARG A 583 26.40 -11.37 -14.66
C ARG A 583 24.90 -11.09 -14.74
N VAL A 584 24.20 -11.24 -13.62
CA VAL A 584 22.75 -10.98 -13.51
C VAL A 584 22.50 -9.48 -13.65
N LEU A 585 23.27 -8.65 -12.95
CA LEU A 585 23.15 -7.20 -13.01
C LEU A 585 23.41 -6.65 -14.42
N ASP A 586 24.44 -7.15 -15.11
CA ASP A 586 24.76 -6.73 -16.48
C ASP A 586 23.62 -7.08 -17.46
N ARG A 587 23.03 -8.27 -17.32
CA ARG A 587 21.87 -8.69 -18.12
C ARG A 587 20.65 -7.83 -17.81
N LEU A 588 20.36 -7.55 -16.53
CA LEU A 588 19.25 -6.70 -16.13
C LEU A 588 19.41 -5.27 -16.67
N ARG A 589 20.62 -4.69 -16.62
CA ARG A 589 20.91 -3.37 -17.20
C ARG A 589 20.73 -3.35 -18.72
N ALA A 590 21.14 -4.41 -19.42
CA ALA A 590 20.90 -4.52 -20.86
C ALA A 590 19.40 -4.54 -21.19
N LEU A 591 18.60 -5.24 -20.40
CA LEU A 591 17.14 -5.23 -20.54
C LEU A 591 16.53 -3.89 -20.17
N LYS A 592 17.05 -3.22 -19.12
CA LYS A 592 16.57 -1.90 -18.71
C LYS A 592 16.79 -0.87 -19.82
N ARG A 593 17.93 -0.89 -20.51
CA ARG A 593 18.15 -0.05 -21.71
C ARG A 593 17.14 -0.30 -22.84
N ARG A 594 16.57 -1.50 -22.94
CA ARG A 594 15.58 -1.86 -23.96
C ARG A 594 14.16 -1.45 -23.56
N TYR A 595 13.77 -1.70 -22.32
CA TYR A 595 12.39 -1.54 -21.84
C TYR A 595 12.13 -0.24 -21.08
N ASP A 596 13.15 0.35 -20.45
CA ASP A 596 13.07 1.59 -19.68
C ASP A 596 14.35 2.46 -19.85
N PRO A 597 14.67 2.91 -21.07
CA PRO A 597 15.91 3.65 -21.35
C PRO A 597 16.02 4.99 -20.59
N HIS A 598 14.89 5.55 -20.16
CA HIS A 598 14.82 6.82 -19.43
C HIS A 598 14.78 6.64 -17.91
N ASN A 599 14.83 5.39 -17.43
CA ASN A 599 14.75 5.02 -16.02
C ASN A 599 13.53 5.65 -15.32
N LEU A 600 12.35 5.54 -15.93
CA LEU A 600 11.09 6.01 -15.33
C LEU A 600 10.80 5.22 -14.04
N LEU A 601 11.00 3.91 -14.06
CA LEU A 601 10.78 3.02 -12.93
C LEU A 601 12.05 2.89 -12.08
N ARG A 602 12.47 3.99 -11.46
CA ARG A 602 13.69 4.08 -10.64
C ARG A 602 13.46 4.11 -9.13
N ASP A 603 12.28 4.50 -8.66
CA ASP A 603 12.00 4.64 -7.22
C ASP A 603 11.63 3.29 -6.55
N ASN A 604 12.21 2.21 -7.07
CA ASN A 604 12.15 0.86 -6.51
C ASN A 604 13.57 0.44 -6.04
N PHE A 605 13.92 -0.84 -6.19
CA PHE A 605 15.29 -1.29 -6.04
C PHE A 605 16.00 -1.08 -7.39
N ASP A 606 16.43 0.16 -7.62
CA ASP A 606 16.77 0.70 -8.95
C ASP A 606 17.89 -0.06 -9.66
N ILE A 607 17.65 -0.35 -10.93
CA ILE A 607 18.66 -0.86 -11.87
C ILE A 607 18.90 0.21 -12.91
N ASP A 608 19.86 1.10 -12.66
CA ASP A 608 20.18 2.20 -13.57
C ASP A 608 20.70 1.65 -14.93
N PRO A 609 20.04 1.98 -16.07
CA PRO A 609 20.42 1.50 -17.40
C PRO A 609 21.79 2.02 -17.89
N SER A 610 22.26 3.15 -17.38
CA SER A 610 23.54 3.76 -17.73
C SER A 610 24.74 3.07 -17.06
N GLY A 611 24.49 2.30 -15.99
CA GLY A 611 25.55 1.73 -15.16
C GLY A 611 26.19 2.73 -14.19
N ALA A 612 25.79 4.00 -14.21
CA ALA A 612 26.10 4.93 -13.14
C ALA A 612 25.40 4.45 -11.86
N THR A 613 26.10 4.44 -10.73
CA THR A 613 25.43 4.26 -9.45
C THR A 613 24.79 5.56 -9.06
N SER A 614 23.46 5.61 -9.10
CA SER A 614 22.65 6.76 -8.67
C SER A 614 23.14 7.27 -7.31
N LEU A 615 23.71 8.48 -7.33
CA LEU A 615 24.11 9.25 -6.15
C LEU A 615 22.93 10.13 -5.71
N ALA A 616 21.74 9.56 -5.50
CA ALA A 616 20.65 10.32 -4.90
C ALA A 616 20.80 10.28 -3.37
N PRO A 617 20.99 11.41 -2.68
CA PRO A 617 21.08 11.41 -1.22
C PRO A 617 19.74 10.99 -0.63
N ALA A 618 19.78 10.19 0.43
CA ALA A 618 18.62 9.96 1.29
C ALA A 618 18.06 11.33 1.72
N GLN A 619 16.77 11.58 1.44
CA GLN A 619 16.08 12.74 1.99
C GLN A 619 16.06 12.60 3.51
N THR A 620 17.01 13.23 4.19
CA THR A 620 16.94 13.45 5.63
C THR A 620 15.81 14.44 5.89
N PRO A 621 14.87 14.16 6.81
CA PRO A 621 13.97 15.17 7.30
C PRO A 621 14.78 16.10 8.20
N ARG A 622 15.30 17.20 7.63
CA ARG A 622 15.78 18.34 8.41
C ARG A 622 14.82 19.51 8.22
N GLU A 623 14.14 19.80 9.33
CA GLU A 623 13.80 21.13 9.83
C GLU A 623 13.03 22.07 8.87
N ALA A 624 11.71 22.10 9.06
CA ALA A 624 10.94 23.33 8.97
C ALA A 624 9.79 23.28 9.99
N ILE A 625 10.14 23.39 11.27
CA ILE A 625 9.27 24.06 12.24
C ILE A 625 9.67 25.53 12.16
N ALA A 626 8.82 26.32 11.50
CA ALA A 626 8.66 27.74 11.71
C ALA A 626 7.15 28.00 11.73
#